data_AF-A0A7J2NPG4-F1
#
_entry.id   AF-A0A7J2NPG4-F1
#
_cell.length_a   1.000
_cell.length_b   1.000
_cell.length_c   1.000
_cell.angle_alpha   90.00
_cell.angle_beta   90.00
_cell.angle_gamma   90.00
#
_symmetry.space_group_name_H-M   'P 1'
#
loop_
_entity.id
_entity.type
_entity.pdbx_description
1 polymer ?
#
loop_
_entity_poly.entity_id
_entity_poly.type
_entity_poly.pdbx_seq_one_letter_code
_entity_poly.pdbx_strand_id
1 'polypeptide(L)'
;MTRFEALMAMTDSKTLWTVKLGFLAVALAWFTFTFYEFAFGIVNRSVDWPIIIQDLPGGLGLGFRTGASFMAVVTALFWIFNKDFSKPEMATCLRFIVLFEAATFVSLIPSGVFTFIFPQLLTPLWIIELTIPVLTEAILVPFVLMKLFFALNPNKPVRNAIKWALISGTVYIFVFWLNYTCNWLGTILTSGIEYVTAYPVNLFSFCLTSVGLLLLALYAANFARKSIGTEDLRGLDVNRIGFIFTFFGLYFVVTYFLWLLFGSVGGWSIWYAWFLNHNMDLWLLTAPMLGLPLIFHQD
;
A
#
# COMPACT_ATOMS: atom_id res chain seq x y z
N MET A 1 9.32 32.67 27.41
CA MET A 1 8.98 31.43 26.70
C MET A 1 9.21 31.65 25.21
N THR A 2 10.35 31.20 24.69
CA THR A 2 10.66 31.35 23.26
C THR A 2 9.87 30.34 22.43
N ARG A 3 9.59 30.65 21.16
CA ARG A 3 8.98 29.70 20.19
C ARG A 3 9.72 28.35 20.10
N PHE A 4 10.98 28.30 20.56
CA PHE A 4 11.82 27.12 20.62
C PHE A 4 11.50 26.24 21.85
N GLU A 5 11.22 26.84 23.02
CA GLU A 5 10.79 26.12 24.23
C GLU A 5 9.40 25.50 24.07
N ALA A 6 8.49 26.14 23.33
CA ALA A 6 7.18 25.57 22.99
C ALA A 6 7.28 24.40 22.00
N LEU A 7 8.24 24.43 21.07
CA LEU A 7 8.52 23.31 20.15
C LEU A 7 9.22 22.15 20.87
N MET A 8 10.08 22.45 21.84
CA MET A 8 10.74 21.45 22.69
C MET A 8 9.77 20.80 23.70
N ALA A 9 8.76 21.53 24.18
CA ALA A 9 7.69 20.97 25.00
C ALA A 9 6.77 20.01 24.23
N MET A 10 6.67 20.15 22.89
CA MET A 10 5.93 19.23 22.02
C MET A 10 6.71 17.95 21.67
N THR A 11 8.04 17.94 21.83
CA THR A 11 8.89 16.77 21.51
C THR A 11 8.86 15.64 22.52
N ASP A 12 8.20 15.82 23.67
CA ASP A 12 8.26 14.88 24.81
C ASP A 12 6.90 14.27 25.18
N SER A 13 5.92 14.31 24.27
CA SER A 13 4.65 13.64 24.51
C SER A 13 4.79 12.13 24.23
N LYS A 14 4.28 11.31 25.15
CA LYS A 14 4.15 9.84 24.97
C LYS A 14 3.49 9.49 23.62
N THR A 15 2.58 10.33 23.16
CA THR A 15 1.87 10.22 21.89
C THR A 15 2.81 10.34 20.69
N LEU A 16 3.75 11.30 20.69
CA LEU A 16 4.74 11.44 19.62
C LEU A 16 5.66 10.21 19.52
N TRP A 17 6.10 9.68 20.66
CA TRP A 17 6.88 8.45 20.70
C TRP A 17 6.11 7.24 20.16
N THR A 18 4.81 7.15 20.46
CA THR A 18 3.97 6.07 19.95
C THR A 18 3.81 6.16 18.44
N VAL A 19 3.63 7.36 17.87
CA VAL A 19 3.61 7.56 16.41
C VAL A 19 4.95 7.20 15.76
N LYS A 20 6.06 7.66 16.37
CA LYS A 20 7.43 7.32 15.91
C LYS A 20 7.67 5.82 15.86
N LEU A 21 7.33 5.10 16.94
CA LEU A 21 7.48 3.64 17.01
C LEU A 21 6.53 2.91 16.05
N GLY A 22 5.29 3.39 15.91
CA GLY A 22 4.33 2.86 14.94
C GLY A 22 4.84 2.98 13.50
N PHE A 23 5.38 4.15 13.15
CA PHE A 23 5.98 4.39 11.83
C PHE A 23 7.19 3.47 11.57
N LEU A 24 8.07 3.31 12.57
CA LEU A 24 9.21 2.40 12.46
C LEU A 24 8.76 0.94 12.31
N ALA A 25 7.74 0.50 13.06
CA ALA A 25 7.21 -0.85 12.95
C ALA A 25 6.68 -1.15 11.54
N VAL A 26 5.93 -0.21 10.96
CA VAL A 26 5.43 -0.32 9.58
C VAL A 26 6.58 -0.36 8.57
N ALA A 27 7.57 0.53 8.70
CA ALA A 27 8.73 0.55 7.82
C ALA A 27 9.57 -0.74 7.92
N LEU A 28 9.77 -1.27 9.13
CA LEU A 28 10.48 -2.53 9.35
C LEU A 28 9.71 -3.72 8.76
N ALA A 29 8.38 -3.78 8.94
CA ALA A 29 7.55 -4.81 8.34
C ALA A 29 7.61 -4.74 6.80
N TRP A 30 7.51 -3.54 6.24
CA TRP A 30 7.64 -3.32 4.80
C TRP A 30 9.00 -3.79 4.28
N PHE A 31 10.10 -3.43 4.96
CA PHE A 31 11.44 -3.85 4.57
C PHE A 31 11.65 -5.36 4.71
N THR A 32 11.36 -5.94 5.86
CA THR A 32 11.58 -7.37 6.11
C THR A 32 10.78 -8.24 5.15
N PHE A 33 9.52 -7.90 4.91
CA PHE A 33 8.67 -8.61 3.96
C PHE A 33 9.20 -8.48 2.53
N THR A 34 9.45 -7.25 2.05
CA THR A 34 9.90 -7.03 0.66
C THR A 34 11.30 -7.59 0.40
N PHE A 35 12.20 -7.51 1.38
CA PHE A 35 13.52 -8.13 1.32
C PHE A 35 13.42 -9.66 1.23
N TYR A 36 12.55 -10.28 2.04
CA TYR A 36 12.31 -11.71 1.97
C TYR A 36 11.79 -12.12 0.60
N GLU A 37 10.73 -11.47 0.11
CA GLU A 37 10.15 -11.75 -1.22
C GLU A 37 11.16 -11.53 -2.35
N PHE A 38 11.97 -10.47 -2.26
CA PHE A 38 13.02 -10.20 -3.23
C PHE A 38 14.11 -11.27 -3.23
N ALA A 39 14.64 -11.62 -2.05
CA ALA A 39 15.69 -12.62 -1.92
C ALA A 39 15.20 -14.01 -2.34
N PHE A 40 14.00 -14.38 -1.90
CA PHE A 40 13.37 -15.65 -2.27
C PHE A 40 13.03 -15.70 -3.77
N GLY A 41 12.45 -14.63 -4.30
CA GLY A 41 12.07 -14.52 -5.71
C GLY A 41 13.26 -14.56 -6.67
N ILE A 42 14.38 -13.91 -6.34
CA ILE A 42 15.59 -13.98 -7.18
C ILE A 42 16.15 -15.40 -7.27
N VAL A 43 16.10 -16.15 -6.16
CA VAL A 43 16.66 -17.51 -6.07
C VAL A 43 15.72 -18.52 -6.73
N ASN A 44 14.41 -18.36 -6.59
CA ASN A 44 13.40 -19.34 -7.01
C ASN A 44 12.61 -18.95 -8.28
N ARG A 45 12.99 -17.87 -8.97
CA ARG A 45 12.30 -17.44 -10.21
C ARG A 45 12.28 -18.54 -11.27
N SER A 46 11.18 -18.60 -12.02
CA SER A 46 11.13 -19.44 -13.21
C SER A 46 12.03 -18.88 -14.30
N VAL A 47 12.71 -19.78 -15.02
CA VAL A 47 13.43 -19.47 -16.26
C VAL A 47 12.66 -19.95 -17.50
N ASP A 48 11.48 -20.51 -17.29
CA ASP A 48 10.69 -21.12 -18.35
C ASP A 48 9.98 -20.05 -19.18
N TRP A 49 10.06 -20.22 -20.50
CA TRP A 49 9.26 -19.41 -21.42
C TRP A 49 7.81 -19.93 -21.46
N PRO A 50 6.77 -19.07 -21.37
CA PRO A 50 6.81 -17.60 -21.33
C PRO A 50 6.75 -17.00 -19.92
N ILE A 51 6.78 -17.80 -18.85
CA ILE A 51 6.62 -17.37 -17.44
C ILE A 51 7.66 -16.30 -17.06
N ILE A 52 8.89 -16.45 -17.55
CA ILE A 52 9.98 -15.50 -17.33
C ILE A 52 9.63 -14.04 -17.69
N ILE A 53 8.69 -13.80 -18.61
CA ILE A 53 8.23 -12.45 -18.98
C ILE A 53 7.50 -11.76 -17.82
N GLN A 54 6.85 -12.52 -16.94
CA GLN A 54 6.14 -12.00 -15.76
C GLN A 54 7.06 -11.99 -14.52
N ASP A 55 7.83 -13.05 -14.33
CA ASP A 55 8.70 -13.22 -13.15
C ASP A 55 9.86 -12.22 -13.12
N LEU A 56 10.50 -11.95 -14.27
CA LEU A 56 11.64 -11.03 -14.31
C LEU A 56 11.25 -9.59 -13.93
N PRO A 57 10.18 -9.00 -14.51
CA PRO A 57 9.73 -7.67 -14.12
C PRO A 57 9.18 -7.60 -12.70
N GLY A 58 8.53 -8.66 -12.20
CA GLY A 58 8.14 -8.79 -10.79
C GLY A 58 9.35 -8.75 -9.86
N GLY A 59 10.39 -9.53 -10.16
CA GLY A 59 11.65 -9.54 -9.40
C GLY A 59 12.40 -8.21 -9.42
N LEU A 60 12.43 -7.52 -10.58
CA LEU A 60 13.00 -6.17 -10.68
C LEU A 60 12.21 -5.17 -9.82
N GLY A 61 10.88 -5.25 -9.85
CA GLY A 61 10.01 -4.40 -9.03
C GLY A 61 10.24 -4.59 -7.54
N LEU A 62 10.37 -5.84 -7.09
CA LEU A 62 10.71 -6.19 -5.71
C LEU A 62 12.08 -5.63 -5.29
N GLY A 63 13.05 -5.58 -6.21
CA GLY A 63 14.35 -4.96 -5.96
C GLY A 63 14.23 -3.45 -5.68
N PHE A 64 13.47 -2.72 -6.50
CA PHE A 64 13.19 -1.31 -6.23
C PHE A 64 12.44 -1.11 -4.92
N ARG A 65 11.44 -1.95 -4.65
CA ARG A 65 10.63 -1.86 -3.43
C ARG A 65 11.44 -2.12 -2.16
N THR A 66 12.36 -3.09 -2.22
CA THR A 66 13.34 -3.37 -1.15
C THR A 66 14.26 -2.18 -0.90
N GLY A 67 14.71 -1.50 -1.96
CA GLY A 67 15.46 -0.26 -1.83
C GLY A 67 14.64 0.85 -1.16
N ALA A 68 13.37 1.02 -1.57
CA ALA A 68 12.46 2.02 -1.01
C ALA A 68 12.20 1.78 0.48
N SER A 69 11.90 0.54 0.84
CA SER A 69 11.59 0.14 2.22
C SER A 69 12.81 0.23 3.13
N PHE A 70 14.01 -0.13 2.64
CA PHE A 70 15.26 0.10 3.37
C PHE A 70 15.49 1.58 3.64
N MET A 71 15.33 2.43 2.63
CA MET A 71 15.44 3.89 2.80
C MET A 71 14.40 4.42 3.80
N ALA A 72 13.18 3.87 3.82
CA ALA A 72 12.15 4.23 4.78
C ALA A 72 12.55 3.88 6.22
N VAL A 73 13.12 2.69 6.46
CA VAL A 73 13.65 2.29 7.77
C VAL A 73 14.76 3.25 8.23
N VAL A 74 15.76 3.50 7.38
CA VAL A 74 16.86 4.42 7.71
C VAL A 74 16.32 5.82 8.02
N THR A 75 15.42 6.34 7.18
CA THR A 75 14.80 7.66 7.38
C THR A 75 14.05 7.73 8.71
N ALA A 76 13.28 6.69 9.05
CA ALA A 76 12.56 6.58 10.33
C ALA A 76 13.51 6.55 11.53
N LEU A 77 14.59 5.76 11.46
CA LEU A 77 15.58 5.67 12.54
C LEU A 77 16.27 7.01 12.79
N PHE A 78 16.69 7.70 11.74
CA PHE A 78 17.28 9.04 11.88
C PHE A 78 16.30 10.04 12.50
N TRP A 79 15.01 9.99 12.10
CA TRP A 79 13.96 10.82 12.70
C TRP A 79 13.72 10.49 14.19
N ILE A 80 13.81 9.22 14.57
CA ILE A 80 13.64 8.77 15.96
C ILE A 80 14.80 9.23 16.82
N PHE A 81 16.04 8.99 16.39
CA PHE A 81 17.25 9.30 17.14
C PHE A 81 17.67 10.77 17.05
N ASN A 82 16.78 11.64 16.55
CA ASN A 82 16.99 13.07 16.41
C ASN A 82 18.36 13.41 15.82
N LYS A 83 18.81 12.61 14.83
CA LYS A 83 19.97 13.00 14.03
C LYS A 83 19.50 14.13 13.12
N ASP A 84 20.26 15.23 13.07
CA ASP A 84 19.90 16.47 12.39
C ASP A 84 19.76 16.27 10.87
N PHE A 85 18.63 15.71 10.42
CA PHE A 85 18.23 15.85 9.03
C PHE A 85 17.68 17.25 8.83
N SER A 86 18.33 18.00 7.96
CA SER A 86 17.75 19.21 7.40
C SER A 86 16.45 18.84 6.66
N LYS A 87 15.50 19.78 6.61
CA LYS A 87 14.26 19.60 5.83
C LYS A 87 14.51 19.17 4.38
N PRO A 88 15.52 19.72 3.66
CA PRO A 88 15.87 19.27 2.32
C PRO A 88 16.33 17.81 2.23
N GLU A 89 17.09 17.31 3.20
CA GLU A 89 17.54 15.91 3.23
C GLU A 89 16.36 14.98 3.44
N MET A 90 15.51 15.25 4.42
CA MET A 90 14.27 14.48 4.67
C MET A 90 13.38 14.45 3.43
N ALA A 91 13.17 15.60 2.79
CA ALA A 91 12.41 15.70 1.55
C ALA A 91 13.05 14.87 0.42
N THR A 92 14.38 14.85 0.34
CA THR A 92 15.12 14.05 -0.66
C THR A 92 14.97 12.55 -0.40
N CYS A 93 15.07 12.10 0.84
CA CYS A 93 14.82 10.71 1.21
C CYS A 93 13.40 10.27 0.81
N LEU A 94 12.38 11.05 1.18
CA LEU A 94 10.99 10.78 0.81
C LEU A 94 10.78 10.73 -0.71
N ARG A 95 11.46 11.61 -1.46
CA ARG A 95 11.41 11.59 -2.93
C ARG A 95 11.95 10.28 -3.49
N PHE A 96 13.10 9.82 -3.04
CA PHE A 96 13.67 8.57 -3.54
C PHE A 96 12.84 7.35 -3.15
N ILE A 97 12.27 7.32 -1.94
CA ILE A 97 11.31 6.28 -1.52
C ILE A 97 10.13 6.22 -2.51
N VAL A 98 9.51 7.37 -2.80
CA VAL A 98 8.39 7.49 -3.74
C VAL A 98 8.79 7.11 -5.16
N LEU A 99 9.99 7.48 -5.61
CA LEU A 99 10.50 7.15 -6.94
C LEU A 99 10.71 5.66 -7.13
N PHE A 100 11.32 5.00 -6.14
CA PHE A 100 11.57 3.55 -6.19
C PHE A 100 10.26 2.78 -6.13
N GLU A 101 9.33 3.20 -5.29
CA GLU A 101 7.99 2.62 -5.24
C GLU A 101 7.25 2.81 -6.59
N ALA A 102 7.38 3.98 -7.24
CA ALA A 102 6.83 4.16 -8.59
C ALA A 102 7.48 3.21 -9.61
N ALA A 103 8.80 3.00 -9.53
CA ALA A 103 9.52 2.07 -10.40
C ALA A 103 9.06 0.62 -10.20
N THR A 104 8.71 0.23 -8.96
CA THR A 104 8.09 -1.07 -8.67
C THR A 104 6.80 -1.28 -9.43
N PHE A 105 5.87 -0.33 -9.42
CA PHE A 105 4.61 -0.49 -10.16
C PHE A 105 4.79 -0.40 -11.67
N VAL A 106 5.73 0.43 -12.18
CA VAL A 106 6.06 0.45 -13.62
C VAL A 106 6.58 -0.90 -14.09
N SER A 107 7.29 -1.66 -13.24
CA SER A 107 7.78 -2.98 -13.61
C SER A 107 6.66 -4.01 -13.78
N LEU A 108 5.41 -3.71 -13.40
CA LEU A 108 4.26 -4.59 -13.62
C LEU A 108 3.64 -4.44 -15.02
N ILE A 109 4.05 -3.43 -15.81
CA ILE A 109 3.54 -3.22 -17.17
C ILE A 109 3.65 -4.49 -18.04
N PRO A 110 4.80 -5.20 -18.10
CA PRO A 110 4.91 -6.43 -18.87
C PRO A 110 3.88 -7.50 -18.46
N SER A 111 3.60 -7.66 -17.16
CA SER A 111 2.58 -8.58 -16.66
C SER A 111 1.17 -8.15 -17.06
N GLY A 112 0.88 -6.85 -17.02
CA GLY A 112 -0.42 -6.30 -17.44
C GLY A 112 -0.67 -6.46 -18.95
N VAL A 113 0.36 -6.35 -19.79
CA VAL A 113 0.23 -6.55 -21.24
C VAL A 113 0.40 -8.00 -21.69
N PHE A 114 0.70 -8.91 -20.76
CA PHE A 114 1.02 -10.32 -21.05
C PHE A 114 -0.07 -11.01 -21.88
N THR A 115 -1.35 -10.75 -21.59
CA THR A 115 -2.48 -11.34 -22.33
C THR A 115 -2.57 -10.85 -23.78
N PHE A 116 -2.07 -9.65 -24.10
CA PHE A 116 -2.00 -9.15 -25.48
C PHE A 116 -0.82 -9.74 -26.26
N ILE A 117 0.26 -10.12 -25.57
CA ILE A 117 1.42 -10.80 -26.17
C ILE A 117 1.07 -12.25 -26.51
N PHE A 118 0.21 -12.88 -25.71
CA PHE A 118 -0.25 -14.25 -25.88
C PHE A 118 -1.78 -14.29 -26.05
N PRO A 119 -2.31 -14.05 -27.26
CA PRO A 119 -3.74 -13.87 -27.50
C PRO A 119 -4.63 -15.03 -27.04
N GLN A 120 -4.09 -16.26 -26.95
CA GLN A 120 -4.79 -17.41 -26.38
C GLN A 120 -5.20 -17.22 -24.92
N LEU A 121 -4.59 -16.27 -24.21
CA LEU A 121 -4.91 -15.91 -22.83
C LEU A 121 -5.96 -14.79 -22.74
N LEU A 122 -6.45 -14.24 -23.86
CA LEU A 122 -7.51 -13.22 -23.88
C LEU A 122 -8.89 -13.81 -23.57
N THR A 123 -9.02 -14.38 -22.38
CA THR A 123 -10.29 -14.87 -21.83
C THR A 123 -10.85 -13.83 -20.85
N PRO A 124 -12.18 -13.81 -20.61
CA PRO A 124 -12.77 -12.92 -19.61
C PRO A 124 -12.12 -13.03 -18.23
N LEU A 125 -11.74 -14.25 -17.81
CA LEU A 125 -11.08 -14.49 -16.53
C LEU A 125 -9.74 -13.75 -16.43
N TRP A 126 -8.83 -13.98 -17.38
CA TRP A 126 -7.52 -13.32 -17.42
C TRP A 126 -7.62 -11.79 -17.59
N ILE A 127 -8.62 -11.29 -18.31
CA ILE A 127 -8.83 -9.86 -18.45
C ILE A 127 -9.23 -9.24 -17.10
N ILE A 128 -10.15 -9.90 -16.38
CA ILE A 128 -10.67 -9.42 -15.10
C ILE A 128 -9.63 -9.55 -13.99
N GLU A 129 -9.00 -10.72 -13.83
CA GLU A 129 -8.05 -10.99 -12.74
C GLU A 129 -6.67 -10.37 -12.95
N LEU A 130 -6.20 -10.26 -14.21
CA LEU A 130 -4.85 -9.80 -14.50
C LEU A 130 -4.84 -8.47 -15.25
N THR A 131 -5.35 -8.43 -16.48
CA THR A 131 -5.11 -7.30 -17.39
C THR A 131 -5.62 -5.97 -16.86
N ILE A 132 -6.89 -5.88 -16.46
CA ILE A 132 -7.49 -4.65 -15.97
C ILE A 132 -6.82 -4.17 -14.67
N PRO A 133 -6.74 -4.98 -13.61
CA PRO A 133 -6.19 -4.50 -12.34
C PRO A 133 -4.69 -4.21 -12.41
N VAL A 134 -3.89 -5.09 -13.04
CA VAL A 134 -2.43 -4.91 -13.13
C VAL A 134 -2.07 -3.71 -14.01
N LEU A 135 -2.74 -3.47 -15.14
CA LEU A 135 -2.48 -2.25 -15.92
C LEU A 135 -2.95 -1.00 -15.18
N THR A 136 -4.06 -1.08 -14.45
CA THR A 136 -4.54 0.07 -13.67
C THR A 136 -3.52 0.45 -12.60
N GLU A 137 -2.99 -0.50 -11.84
CA GLU A 137 -1.97 -0.19 -10.83
C GLU A 137 -0.63 0.24 -11.45
N ALA A 138 -0.19 -0.42 -12.53
CA ALA A 138 1.08 -0.12 -13.20
C ALA A 138 1.10 1.24 -13.90
N ILE A 139 -0.06 1.86 -14.12
CA ILE A 139 -0.18 3.19 -14.74
C ILE A 139 -0.56 4.23 -13.69
N LEU A 140 -1.64 4.00 -12.95
CA LEU A 140 -2.24 5.01 -12.08
C LEU A 140 -1.36 5.29 -10.86
N VAL A 141 -0.77 4.25 -10.25
CA VAL A 141 0.08 4.42 -9.06
C VAL A 141 1.37 5.17 -9.41
N PRO A 142 2.15 4.77 -10.43
CA PRO A 142 3.33 5.54 -10.84
C PRO A 142 2.99 6.98 -11.20
N PHE A 143 1.88 7.22 -11.89
CA PHE A 143 1.49 8.58 -12.27
C PHE A 143 1.36 9.50 -11.05
N VAL A 144 0.60 9.08 -10.03
CA VAL A 144 0.40 9.92 -8.83
C VAL A 144 1.64 9.99 -7.94
N LEU A 145 2.42 8.91 -7.85
CA LEU A 145 3.70 8.92 -7.14
C LEU A 145 4.71 9.85 -7.81
N MET A 146 4.79 9.88 -9.14
CA MET A 146 5.67 10.83 -9.84
C MET A 146 5.23 12.27 -9.61
N LYS A 147 3.92 12.55 -9.56
CA LYS A 147 3.44 13.88 -9.17
C LYS A 147 3.85 14.24 -7.73
N LEU A 148 3.76 13.29 -6.80
CA LEU A 148 4.22 13.46 -5.43
C LEU A 148 5.75 13.68 -5.35
N PHE A 149 6.54 12.91 -6.10
CA PHE A 149 8.00 13.08 -6.21
C PHE A 149 8.39 14.51 -6.60
N PHE A 150 7.72 15.08 -7.61
CA PHE A 150 7.97 16.45 -8.04
C PHE A 150 7.44 17.49 -7.05
N ALA A 151 6.42 17.16 -6.26
CA ALA A 151 5.83 18.03 -5.26
C ALA A 151 6.64 18.09 -3.95
N LEU A 152 7.34 17.01 -3.61
CA LEU A 152 8.25 16.91 -2.47
C LEU A 152 9.58 17.66 -2.66
N ASN A 153 9.76 18.41 -3.77
CA ASN A 153 10.95 19.23 -3.95
C ASN A 153 11.03 20.28 -2.81
N PRO A 154 12.16 20.40 -2.08
CA PRO A 154 12.26 21.30 -0.93
C PRO A 154 12.10 22.78 -1.28
N ASN A 155 12.25 23.14 -2.56
CA ASN A 155 12.05 24.50 -3.06
C ASN A 155 10.59 24.81 -3.42
N LYS A 156 9.66 23.88 -3.21
CA LYS A 156 8.23 24.04 -3.51
C LYS A 156 7.39 24.16 -2.23
N PRO A 157 6.20 24.80 -2.30
CA PRO A 157 5.27 24.86 -1.19
C PRO A 157 4.78 23.47 -0.73
N VAL A 158 4.69 23.29 0.58
CA VAL A 158 4.25 22.04 1.23
C VAL A 158 2.83 21.63 0.81
N ARG A 159 1.95 22.60 0.53
CA ARG A 159 0.59 22.38 0.00
C ARG A 159 0.54 21.37 -1.15
N ASN A 160 1.48 21.46 -2.10
CA ASN A 160 1.50 20.53 -3.23
C ASN A 160 1.88 19.11 -2.79
N ALA A 161 2.81 18.97 -1.86
CA ALA A 161 3.16 17.67 -1.29
C ALA A 161 1.97 17.05 -0.54
N ILE A 162 1.25 17.85 0.26
CA ILE A 162 0.02 17.42 0.94
C ILE A 162 -1.02 16.93 -0.07
N LYS A 163 -1.34 17.75 -1.08
CA LYS A 163 -2.30 17.41 -2.13
C LYS A 163 -1.97 16.07 -2.78
N TRP A 164 -0.74 15.91 -3.25
CA TRP A 164 -0.36 14.69 -3.97
C TRP A 164 -0.18 13.49 -3.04
N ALA A 165 0.18 13.68 -1.76
CA ALA A 165 0.21 12.59 -0.78
C ALA A 165 -1.20 12.05 -0.50
N LEU A 166 -2.18 12.94 -0.32
CA LEU A 166 -3.59 12.56 -0.13
C LEU A 166 -4.18 11.86 -1.36
N ILE A 167 -3.86 12.36 -2.56
CA ILE A 167 -4.28 11.73 -3.82
C ILE A 167 -3.62 10.35 -3.96
N SER A 168 -2.32 10.23 -3.74
CA SER A 168 -1.61 8.95 -3.82
C SER A 168 -2.17 7.94 -2.84
N GLY A 169 -2.36 8.31 -1.56
CA GLY A 169 -2.97 7.40 -0.57
C GLY A 169 -4.37 6.94 -0.96
N THR A 170 -5.19 7.83 -1.51
CA THR A 170 -6.53 7.49 -2.02
C THR A 170 -6.44 6.50 -3.21
N VAL A 171 -5.53 6.76 -4.15
CA VAL A 171 -5.31 5.91 -5.33
C VAL A 171 -4.84 4.52 -4.93
N TYR A 172 -3.97 4.40 -3.93
CA TYR A 172 -3.57 3.09 -3.40
C TYR A 172 -4.78 2.30 -2.93
N ILE A 173 -5.61 2.86 -2.04
CA ILE A 173 -6.78 2.14 -1.51
C ILE A 173 -7.74 1.75 -2.63
N PHE A 174 -7.95 2.63 -3.61
CA PHE A 174 -8.78 2.34 -4.79
C PHE A 174 -8.20 1.19 -5.64
N VAL A 175 -6.91 1.20 -5.90
CA VAL A 175 -6.23 0.15 -6.69
C VAL A 175 -6.32 -1.19 -5.96
N PHE A 176 -6.10 -1.22 -4.65
CA PHE A 176 -6.25 -2.44 -3.84
C PHE A 176 -7.68 -2.97 -3.89
N TRP A 177 -8.68 -2.08 -3.75
CA TRP A 177 -10.08 -2.46 -3.93
C TRP A 177 -10.32 -3.09 -5.31
N LEU A 178 -9.84 -2.45 -6.39
CA LEU A 178 -10.02 -2.94 -7.74
C LEU A 178 -9.38 -4.32 -7.93
N ASN A 179 -8.10 -4.45 -7.55
CA ASN A 179 -7.32 -5.68 -7.67
C ASN A 179 -8.02 -6.84 -6.92
N TYR A 180 -8.37 -6.61 -5.67
CA TYR A 180 -8.96 -7.65 -4.83
C TYR A 180 -10.40 -7.97 -5.18
N THR A 181 -11.18 -6.99 -5.64
CA THR A 181 -12.53 -7.24 -6.15
C THR A 181 -12.49 -8.05 -7.44
N CYS A 182 -11.55 -7.75 -8.34
CA CYS A 182 -11.31 -8.54 -9.54
C CYS A 182 -10.94 -9.99 -9.25
N ASN A 183 -10.10 -10.25 -8.25
CA ASN A 183 -9.78 -11.62 -7.81
C ASN A 183 -11.00 -12.37 -7.25
N TRP A 184 -11.91 -11.67 -6.56
CA TRP A 184 -13.20 -12.24 -6.16
C TRP A 184 -14.10 -12.52 -7.36
N LEU A 185 -14.16 -11.62 -8.35
CA LEU A 185 -14.92 -11.85 -9.57
C LEU A 185 -14.40 -13.06 -10.35
N GLY A 186 -13.07 -13.23 -10.45
CA GLY A 186 -12.51 -14.42 -11.07
C GLY A 186 -12.73 -15.70 -10.25
N THR A 187 -12.74 -15.62 -8.92
CA THR A 187 -13.22 -16.72 -8.06
C THR A 187 -14.68 -17.09 -8.37
N ILE A 188 -15.56 -16.10 -8.58
CA ILE A 188 -16.97 -16.34 -8.96
C ILE A 188 -17.07 -16.95 -10.37
N LEU A 189 -16.27 -16.48 -11.32
CA LEU A 189 -16.26 -17.01 -12.69
C LEU A 189 -15.77 -18.47 -12.76
N THR A 190 -14.87 -18.86 -11.86
CA THR A 190 -14.28 -20.21 -11.83
C THR A 190 -15.06 -21.18 -10.94
N SER A 191 -15.58 -20.71 -9.80
CA SER A 191 -16.16 -21.56 -8.75
C SER A 191 -17.67 -21.35 -8.54
N GLY A 192 -18.29 -20.42 -9.26
CA GLY A 192 -19.69 -20.05 -9.10
C GLY A 192 -19.95 -19.06 -7.95
N ILE A 193 -21.10 -18.38 -7.99
CA ILE A 193 -21.51 -17.48 -6.91
C ILE A 193 -21.84 -18.26 -5.63
N GLU A 194 -22.22 -19.53 -5.79
CA GLU A 194 -22.49 -20.47 -4.72
C GLU A 194 -21.29 -20.60 -3.78
N TYR A 195 -20.06 -20.53 -4.30
CA TYR A 195 -18.85 -20.57 -3.47
C TYR A 195 -18.77 -19.40 -2.47
N VAL A 196 -19.24 -18.22 -2.87
CA VAL A 196 -19.31 -17.04 -2.01
C VAL A 196 -20.44 -17.18 -0.98
N THR A 197 -21.61 -17.65 -1.41
CA THR A 197 -22.82 -17.69 -0.57
C THR A 197 -22.92 -18.93 0.32
N ALA A 198 -22.22 -20.02 0.00
CA ALA A 198 -22.28 -21.27 0.76
C ALA A 198 -21.65 -21.17 2.15
N TYR A 199 -20.69 -20.26 2.33
CA TYR A 199 -19.97 -20.09 3.58
C TYR A 199 -20.07 -18.64 4.06
N PRO A 200 -20.60 -18.38 5.28
CA PRO A 200 -20.68 -17.03 5.82
C PRO A 200 -19.34 -16.28 5.84
N VAL A 201 -18.22 -16.99 6.03
CA VAL A 201 -16.87 -16.41 5.98
C VAL A 201 -16.51 -15.88 4.59
N ASN A 202 -16.88 -16.59 3.52
CA ASN A 202 -16.60 -16.17 2.15
C ASN A 202 -17.47 -14.97 1.78
N LEU A 203 -18.75 -14.99 2.15
CA LEU A 203 -19.64 -13.85 1.96
C LEU A 203 -19.13 -12.62 2.72
N PHE A 204 -18.74 -12.78 3.97
CA PHE A 204 -18.19 -11.68 4.77
C PHE A 204 -16.89 -11.13 4.17
N SER A 205 -15.95 -12.00 3.80
CA SER A 205 -14.69 -11.61 3.15
C SER A 205 -14.95 -10.90 1.82
N PHE A 206 -15.85 -11.43 0.99
CA PHE A 206 -16.30 -10.81 -0.25
C PHE A 206 -16.90 -9.42 -0.03
N CYS A 207 -17.83 -9.26 0.93
CA CYS A 207 -18.44 -7.97 1.26
C CYS A 207 -17.40 -6.98 1.80
N LEU A 208 -16.49 -7.45 2.67
CA LEU A 208 -15.42 -6.64 3.23
C LEU A 208 -14.49 -6.12 2.13
N THR A 209 -14.13 -6.95 1.14
CA THR A 209 -13.32 -6.55 0.00
C THR A 209 -14.09 -5.64 -0.96
N SER A 210 -15.20 -6.12 -1.53
CA SER A 210 -15.90 -5.42 -2.62
C SER A 210 -16.64 -4.16 -2.19
N VAL A 211 -17.19 -4.14 -0.97
CA VAL A 211 -17.94 -3.00 -0.42
C VAL A 211 -17.09 -2.24 0.60
N GLY A 212 -16.48 -2.94 1.56
CA GLY A 212 -15.73 -2.31 2.65
C GLY A 212 -14.55 -1.47 2.16
N LEU A 213 -13.67 -2.02 1.32
CA LEU A 213 -12.56 -1.26 0.76
C LEU A 213 -13.03 -0.13 -0.19
N LEU A 214 -14.13 -0.33 -0.92
CA LEU A 214 -14.70 0.74 -1.75
C LEU A 214 -15.16 1.93 -0.90
N LEU A 215 -15.89 1.66 0.18
CA LEU A 215 -16.33 2.68 1.12
C LEU A 215 -15.14 3.41 1.74
N LEU A 216 -14.06 2.69 2.07
CA LEU A 216 -12.83 3.28 2.56
C LEU A 216 -12.14 4.16 1.51
N ALA A 217 -12.09 3.72 0.24
CA ALA A 217 -11.55 4.51 -0.87
C ALA A 217 -12.37 5.80 -1.09
N LEU A 218 -13.70 5.70 -1.06
CA LEU A 218 -14.60 6.86 -1.17
C LEU A 218 -14.45 7.82 0.02
N TYR A 219 -14.29 7.28 1.23
CA TYR A 219 -14.02 8.06 2.43
C TYR A 219 -12.68 8.80 2.31
N ALA A 220 -11.62 8.11 1.89
CA ALA A 220 -10.31 8.70 1.64
C ALA A 220 -10.37 9.77 0.54
N ALA A 221 -11.10 9.53 -0.55
CA ALA A 221 -11.28 10.51 -1.63
C ALA A 221 -12.02 11.77 -1.17
N ASN A 222 -13.08 11.60 -0.37
CA ASN A 222 -13.81 12.72 0.22
C ASN A 222 -12.95 13.52 1.21
N PHE A 223 -12.15 12.84 2.02
CA PHE A 223 -11.18 13.48 2.90
C PHE A 223 -10.12 14.24 2.09
N ALA A 224 -9.48 13.59 1.12
CA ALA A 224 -8.49 14.19 0.24
C ALA A 224 -9.06 15.46 -0.42
N ARG A 225 -10.25 15.38 -1.04
CA ARG A 225 -10.92 16.52 -1.67
C ARG A 225 -11.10 17.72 -0.73
N LYS A 226 -11.41 17.48 0.55
CA LYS A 226 -11.59 18.55 1.55
C LYS A 226 -10.25 19.11 2.04
N SER A 227 -9.17 18.32 2.00
CA SER A 227 -7.87 18.67 2.57
C SER A 227 -6.78 19.04 1.54
N ILE A 228 -7.02 18.91 0.23
CA ILE A 228 -6.03 19.30 -0.81
C ILE A 228 -5.68 20.79 -0.82
N GLY A 229 -6.49 21.63 -0.17
CA GLY A 229 -6.29 23.07 -0.06
C GLY A 229 -5.42 23.49 1.13
N THR A 230 -5.05 22.56 2.02
CA THR A 230 -4.32 22.88 3.25
C THR A 230 -2.90 23.39 2.94
N GLU A 231 -2.54 24.54 3.51
CA GLU A 231 -1.26 25.22 3.24
C GLU A 231 -0.08 24.65 4.06
N ASP A 232 -0.36 24.05 5.22
CA ASP A 232 0.64 23.46 6.12
C ASP A 232 0.20 22.11 6.71
N LEU A 233 1.12 21.39 7.36
CA LEU A 233 0.82 20.09 7.96
C LEU A 233 -0.03 20.18 9.23
N ARG A 234 -0.13 21.35 9.88
CA ARG A 234 -0.89 21.55 11.12
C ARG A 234 -2.38 21.70 10.85
N GLY A 235 -2.75 22.23 9.70
CA GLY A 235 -4.14 22.33 9.26
C GLY A 235 -4.72 21.01 8.74
N LEU A 236 -4.00 19.89 8.90
CA LEU A 236 -4.40 18.60 8.37
C LEU A 236 -4.93 17.71 9.50
N ASP A 237 -6.13 17.16 9.31
CA ASP A 237 -6.77 16.27 10.29
C ASP A 237 -6.05 14.92 10.30
N VAL A 238 -5.06 14.80 11.19
CA VAL A 238 -4.25 13.58 11.36
C VAL A 238 -5.06 12.40 11.91
N ASN A 239 -6.14 12.67 12.64
CA ASN A 239 -7.03 11.62 13.16
C ASN A 239 -7.71 10.88 12.01
N ARG A 240 -8.15 11.60 10.96
CA ARG A 240 -8.71 10.97 9.75
C ARG A 240 -7.69 10.15 8.98
N ILE A 241 -6.42 10.60 8.90
CA ILE A 241 -5.34 9.77 8.36
C ILE A 241 -5.21 8.49 9.19
N GLY A 242 -5.19 8.63 10.52
CA GLY A 242 -5.12 7.49 11.44
C GLY A 242 -6.26 6.49 11.25
N PHE A 243 -7.49 6.97 11.06
CA PHE A 243 -8.64 6.13 10.71
C PHE A 243 -8.44 5.38 9.40
N ILE A 244 -8.00 6.08 8.35
CA ILE A 244 -7.77 5.46 7.04
C ILE A 244 -6.72 4.34 7.16
N PHE A 245 -5.57 4.62 7.78
CA PHE A 245 -4.51 3.63 7.97
C PHE A 245 -4.95 2.46 8.84
N THR A 246 -5.69 2.71 9.92
CA THR A 246 -6.20 1.67 10.82
C THR A 246 -7.17 0.75 10.10
N PHE A 247 -8.20 1.30 9.44
CA PHE A 247 -9.19 0.47 8.75
C PHE A 247 -8.61 -0.25 7.53
N PHE A 248 -7.67 0.38 6.82
CA PHE A 248 -6.97 -0.27 5.73
C PHE A 248 -6.12 -1.44 6.24
N GLY A 249 -5.37 -1.26 7.32
CA GLY A 249 -4.60 -2.36 7.93
C GLY A 249 -5.49 -3.46 8.53
N LEU A 250 -6.59 -3.08 9.18
CA LEU A 250 -7.56 -4.04 9.74
C LEU A 250 -8.20 -4.92 8.68
N TYR A 251 -8.36 -4.42 7.44
CA TYR A 251 -8.77 -5.27 6.32
C TYR A 251 -7.82 -6.47 6.14
N PHE A 252 -6.51 -6.23 6.12
CA PHE A 252 -5.51 -7.29 6.00
C PHE A 252 -5.54 -8.22 7.22
N VAL A 253 -5.60 -7.64 8.42
CA VAL A 253 -5.63 -8.41 9.67
C VAL A 253 -6.83 -9.34 9.68
N VAL A 254 -8.03 -8.80 9.49
CA VAL A 254 -9.26 -9.59 9.46
C VAL A 254 -9.20 -10.65 8.38
N THR A 255 -8.80 -10.32 7.15
CA THR A 255 -8.70 -11.30 6.06
C THR A 255 -7.72 -12.43 6.38
N TYR A 256 -6.56 -12.10 6.96
CA TYR A 256 -5.57 -13.08 7.39
C TYR A 256 -6.08 -14.00 8.50
N PHE A 257 -6.77 -13.44 9.51
CA PHE A 257 -7.37 -14.23 10.59
C PHE A 257 -8.53 -15.10 10.10
N LEU A 258 -9.37 -14.61 9.18
CA LEU A 258 -10.42 -15.42 8.57
C LEU A 258 -9.82 -16.63 7.85
N TRP A 259 -8.72 -16.44 7.12
CA TRP A 259 -8.01 -17.55 6.51
C TRP A 259 -7.43 -18.53 7.56
N LEU A 260 -6.73 -18.04 8.59
CA LEU A 260 -6.16 -18.90 9.63
C LEU A 260 -7.21 -19.76 10.34
N LEU A 261 -8.37 -19.18 10.64
CA LEU A 261 -9.40 -19.83 11.44
C LEU A 261 -10.34 -20.71 10.59
N PHE A 262 -10.64 -20.29 9.36
CA PHE A 262 -11.71 -20.89 8.55
C PHE A 262 -11.25 -21.36 7.17
N GLY A 263 -9.97 -21.21 6.82
CA GLY A 263 -9.44 -21.63 5.51
C GLY A 263 -9.64 -23.11 5.20
N SER A 264 -9.70 -23.97 6.24
CA SER A 264 -10.01 -25.40 6.10
C SER A 264 -11.50 -25.71 5.88
N VAL A 265 -12.40 -24.76 6.17
CA VAL A 265 -13.86 -24.94 6.11
C VAL A 265 -14.48 -24.20 4.92
N GLY A 266 -14.00 -22.99 4.60
CA GLY A 266 -14.46 -22.18 3.47
C GLY A 266 -13.74 -22.44 2.15
N GLY A 267 -12.75 -23.34 2.15
CA GLY A 267 -11.93 -23.69 0.99
C GLY A 267 -10.82 -22.68 0.68
N TRP A 268 -9.74 -23.18 0.09
CA TRP A 268 -8.65 -22.36 -0.44
C TRP A 268 -9.07 -21.83 -1.82
N SER A 269 -9.66 -20.63 -1.89
CA SER A 269 -9.98 -19.99 -3.17
C SER A 269 -8.75 -19.42 -3.85
N ILE A 270 -8.89 -19.16 -5.15
CA ILE A 270 -7.98 -18.31 -5.91
C ILE A 270 -7.76 -16.97 -5.19
N TRP A 271 -8.80 -16.36 -4.61
CA TRP A 271 -8.67 -15.17 -3.77
C TRP A 271 -7.68 -15.36 -2.60
N TYR A 272 -7.82 -16.39 -1.77
CA TYR A 272 -6.91 -16.61 -0.64
C TYR A 272 -5.50 -17.00 -1.09
N ALA A 273 -5.36 -17.71 -2.21
CA ALA A 273 -4.07 -17.99 -2.82
C ALA A 273 -3.36 -16.68 -3.22
N TRP A 274 -4.05 -15.78 -3.92
CA TRP A 274 -3.52 -14.47 -4.28
C TRP A 274 -3.23 -13.61 -3.06
N PHE A 275 -4.14 -13.58 -2.08
CA PHE A 275 -3.99 -12.76 -0.88
C PHE A 275 -2.80 -13.19 0.00
N LEU A 276 -2.45 -14.47 0.05
CA LEU A 276 -1.42 -14.99 0.97
C LEU A 276 -0.07 -15.22 0.29
N ASN A 277 -0.08 -15.80 -0.91
CA ASN A 277 1.15 -16.23 -1.56
C ASN A 277 1.65 -15.23 -2.60
N HIS A 278 0.80 -14.35 -3.12
CA HIS A 278 1.15 -13.45 -4.24
C HIS A 278 0.89 -11.98 -3.91
N ASN A 279 0.50 -11.69 -2.66
CA ASN A 279 0.25 -10.34 -2.20
C ASN A 279 1.54 -9.74 -1.66
N MET A 280 2.14 -8.85 -2.44
CA MET A 280 3.36 -8.14 -2.07
C MET A 280 3.15 -7.12 -0.93
N ASP A 281 1.93 -7.01 -0.42
CA ASP A 281 1.49 -5.95 0.48
C ASP A 281 1.02 -6.46 1.86
N LEU A 282 1.30 -7.73 2.20
CA LEU A 282 0.99 -8.28 3.54
C LEU A 282 1.65 -7.53 4.70
N TRP A 283 2.71 -6.76 4.44
CA TRP A 283 3.28 -5.85 5.43
C TRP A 283 2.27 -4.83 6.00
N LEU A 284 1.19 -4.54 5.26
CA LEU A 284 0.08 -3.68 5.70
C LEU A 284 -0.71 -4.22 6.90
N LEU A 285 -0.51 -5.49 7.29
CA LEU A 285 -0.96 -6.02 8.59
C LEU A 285 -0.50 -5.15 9.76
N THR A 286 0.64 -4.46 9.61
CA THR A 286 1.20 -3.58 10.63
C THR A 286 0.72 -2.14 10.56
N ALA A 287 -0.02 -1.74 9.51
CA ALA A 287 -0.53 -0.37 9.34
C ALA A 287 -1.33 0.16 10.56
N PRO A 288 -2.10 -0.65 11.31
CA PRO A 288 -2.78 -0.18 12.52
C PRO A 288 -1.81 0.27 13.62
N MET A 289 -0.56 -0.21 13.63
CA MET A 289 0.46 0.23 14.57
C MET A 289 0.82 1.71 14.39
N LEU A 290 0.67 2.26 13.18
CA LEU A 290 0.77 3.69 12.91
C LEU A 290 -0.59 4.38 13.00
N GLY A 291 -1.64 3.76 12.47
CA GLY A 291 -2.98 4.35 12.40
C GLY A 291 -3.59 4.63 13.77
N LEU A 292 -3.52 3.68 14.72
CA LEU A 292 -4.12 3.84 16.04
C LEU A 292 -3.50 5.00 16.83
N PRO A 293 -2.16 5.13 16.93
CA PRO A 293 -1.56 6.31 17.56
C PRO A 293 -1.97 7.64 16.92
N LEU A 294 -2.16 7.68 15.60
CA LEU A 294 -2.62 8.88 14.89
C LEU A 294 -4.07 9.24 15.21
N ILE A 295 -4.96 8.26 15.45
CA ILE A 295 -6.36 8.53 15.84
C ILE A 295 -6.45 9.22 17.20
N PHE A 296 -5.55 8.84 18.12
CA PHE A 296 -5.49 9.38 19.47
C PHE A 296 -4.46 10.50 19.61
N HIS A 297 -3.97 11.04 18.49
CA HIS A 297 -3.08 12.19 18.53
C HIS A 297 -3.88 13.42 18.96
N GLN A 298 -3.61 13.90 20.17
CA GLN A 298 -4.12 15.19 20.64
C GLN A 298 -3.06 16.23 20.31
N ASP A 299 -3.45 17.21 19.50
CA ASP A 299 -2.65 18.42 19.21
C ASP A 299 -2.44 19.27 20.48
#